data_AF-A0A383AXC6-F1
#
_entry.id   AF-A0A383AXC6-F1
#
_cell.length_a   1.000
_cell.length_b   1.000
_cell.length_c   1.000
_cell.angle_alpha   90.00
_cell.angle_beta   90.00
_cell.angle_gamma   90.00
#
_symmetry.space_group_name_H-M   'P 1'
#
loop_
_entity.id
_entity.type
_entity.pdbx_description
1 polymer ?
#
loop_
_entity_poly.entity_id
_entity_poly.type
_entity_poly.pdbx_seq_one_letter_code
_entity_poly.pdbx_strand_id
1 'polypeptide(L)' 'MPTLVDYNQIFIANVMSQPHIHKGGVQESLLRHTVLNTLRSYRTRFSSDYGELAICCD' A
#
# COMPACT_ATOMS: atom_id res chain seq x y z
N MET A 1 -17.15 2.94 -10.63
CA MET A 1 -17.48 2.27 -9.34
C MET A 1 -16.16 2.15 -8.60
N PRO A 2 -16.01 2.79 -7.43
CA PRO A 2 -14.69 3.02 -6.83
C PRO A 2 -13.89 1.73 -6.65
N THR A 3 -12.59 1.80 -6.86
CA THR A 3 -11.70 0.66 -6.57
C THR A 3 -11.60 0.52 -5.06
N LEU A 4 -12.09 -0.59 -4.52
CA LEU A 4 -11.97 -0.93 -3.11
C LEU A 4 -10.60 -1.55 -2.85
N VAL A 5 -9.89 -1.04 -1.86
CA VAL A 5 -8.57 -1.53 -1.48
C VAL A 5 -8.54 -1.86 0.00
N ASP A 6 -8.12 -3.09 0.32
CA ASP A 6 -7.80 -3.52 1.68
C ASP A 6 -6.44 -2.95 2.10
N TYR A 7 -6.47 -1.96 2.99
CA TYR A 7 -5.27 -1.29 3.49
C TYR A 7 -4.42 -2.19 4.38
N ASN A 8 -5.06 -2.98 5.24
CA ASN A 8 -4.38 -3.84 6.20
C ASN A 8 -3.50 -4.86 5.48
N GLN A 9 -4.02 -5.48 4.42
CA GLN A 9 -3.24 -6.43 3.62
C GLN A 9 -2.12 -5.75 2.82
N ILE A 10 -2.34 -4.55 2.26
CA ILE A 10 -1.29 -3.80 1.57
C ILE A 10 -0.15 -3.44 2.53
N PHE A 11 -0.50 -3.02 3.75
CA PHE A 11 0.47 -2.67 4.77
C PHE A 11 1.33 -3.89 5.14
N ILE A 12 0.71 -5.04 5.45
CA ILE A 12 1.42 -6.29 5.77
C ILE A 12 2.31 -6.72 4.60
N ALA A 13 1.82 -6.68 3.36
CA ALA A 13 2.63 -7.02 2.19
C ALA A 13 3.85 -6.09 2.02
N ASN A 14 3.68 -4.79 2.28
CA ASN A 14 4.78 -3.83 2.26
C ASN A 14 5.81 -4.09 3.36
N VAL A 15 5.37 -4.48 4.56
CA VAL A 15 6.25 -4.91 5.65
C VAL A 15 7.02 -6.17 5.23
N MET A 16 6.33 -7.21 4.77
CA MET A 16 6.94 -8.50 4.40
C MET A 16 7.90 -8.43 3.20
N SER A 17 7.72 -7.46 2.30
CA SER A 17 8.61 -7.28 1.14
C SER A 17 9.93 -6.56 1.46
N GLN A 18 10.14 -6.10 2.70
CA GLN A 18 11.39 -5.44 3.08
C GLN A 18 12.56 -6.44 3.20
N PRO A 19 13.64 -6.29 2.40
CA PRO A 19 14.75 -7.25 2.33
C PRO A 19 15.53 -7.47 3.64
N HIS A 20 15.39 -6.55 4.60
CA HIS A 20 16.17 -6.54 5.85
C HIS A 20 15.33 -6.56 7.10
N ILE A 21 14.05 -6.93 7.00
CA ILE A 21 13.15 -6.93 8.17
C ILE A 21 13.69 -7.81 9.32
N HIS A 22 14.35 -8.92 8.98
CA HIS A 22 14.95 -9.84 9.95
C HIS A 22 16.28 -9.37 10.54
N LYS A 23 16.95 -8.38 9.92
CA LYS A 23 18.30 -7.93 10.32
C LYS A 23 18.33 -6.54 10.95
N GLY A 24 17.34 -5.69 10.67
CA GLY A 24 17.32 -4.28 11.09
C GLY A 24 15.97 -3.79 11.61
N GLY A 25 14.99 -4.68 11.79
CA GLY A 25 13.64 -4.30 12.17
C GLY A 25 12.91 -3.54 11.06
N VAL A 26 11.69 -3.07 11.38
CA VAL A 26 10.86 -2.30 10.45
C VAL A 26 11.30 -0.83 10.48
N GLN A 27 11.65 -0.28 9.33
CA GLN A 27 11.89 1.16 9.19
C GLN A 27 10.57 1.88 8.88
N GLU A 28 9.94 2.48 9.90
CA GLU A 28 8.61 3.10 9.76
C GLU A 28 8.57 4.21 8.70
N SER A 29 9.60 5.06 8.63
CA SER A 29 9.66 6.15 7.65
C SER A 29 9.67 5.62 6.21
N LEU A 30 10.50 4.60 5.94
CA LEU A 30 10.54 3.93 4.64
C LEU A 30 9.20 3.23 4.34
N LEU A 31 8.64 2.54 5.32
CA LEU A 31 7.37 1.81 5.18
C LEU A 31 6.22 2.74 4.81
N ARG A 32 6.13 3.91 5.45
CA ARG A 32 5.14 4.93 5.11
C ARG A 32 5.24 5.33 3.64
N HIS A 33 6.45 5.57 3.15
CA HIS A 33 6.68 5.94 1.76
C HIS A 33 6.36 4.81 0.79
N THR A 34 6.70 3.55 1.11
CA THR A 34 6.41 2.42 0.22
C THR A 34 4.90 2.17 0.13
N VAL A 35 4.19 2.17 1.25
CA VAL A 35 2.72 2.00 1.29
C VAL A 35 2.02 3.10 0.49
N LEU A 36 2.38 4.38 0.69
CA LEU A 36 1.80 5.50 -0.08
C LEU A 36 2.10 5.38 -1.58
N ASN A 37 3.29 4.91 -1.95
CA ASN A 37 3.65 4.68 -3.35
C ASN A 37 2.85 3.52 -3.97
N THR A 38 2.60 2.44 -3.22
CA THR A 38 1.72 1.34 -3.66
C THR A 38 0.29 1.86 -3.92
N LEU A 39 -0.28 2.60 -2.97
CA LEU A 39 -1.63 3.18 -3.11
C LEU A 39 -1.71 4.15 -4.30
N ARG A 40 -0.71 5.02 -4.46
CA ARG A 40 -0.61 5.93 -5.62
C ARG A 40 -0.54 5.16 -6.93
N SER A 41 0.25 4.09 -6.99
CA SER A 41 0.36 3.24 -8.18
C SER A 41 -0.99 2.62 -8.55
N TYR A 42 -1.74 2.09 -7.58
CA TYR A 42 -3.08 1.54 -7.82
C TYR A 42 -4.06 2.61 -8.28
N ARG A 43 -4.08 3.78 -7.62
CA ARG A 43 -4.91 4.91 -8.05
C ARG A 43 -4.59 5.31 -9.49
N THR A 44 -3.32 5.56 -9.83
CA THR A 44 -2.93 5.96 -11.19
C THR A 44 -3.27 4.89 -12.23
N ARG A 45 -3.16 3.62 -11.87
CA ARG A 45 -3.44 2.50 -12.80
C ARG A 45 -4.92 2.28 -13.07
N PHE A 46 -5.78 2.47 -12.07
CA PHE A 46 -7.18 2.04 -12.14
C PHE A 46 -8.19 3.19 -12.12
N SER A 47 -7.76 4.43 -11.85
CA SER A 47 -8.67 5.57 -11.74
C SER A 47 -9.39 5.94 -13.03
N SER A 48 -8.78 5.71 -14.20
CA SER A 48 -9.44 5.94 -15.50
C SER A 48 -10.63 5.02 -15.72
N ASP A 49 -10.54 3.79 -15.23
CA ASP A 49 -11.48 2.72 -15.59
C ASP A 49 -12.56 2.54 -14.51
N TYR A 50 -12.17 2.73 -13.24
CA TYR A 50 -13.02 2.42 -12.09
C TYR A 50 -13.38 3.67 -11.26
N GLY A 51 -12.69 4.81 -11.48
CA GLY A 51 -12.87 6.02 -10.67
C GLY A 51 -11.97 6.02 -9.43
N GLU A 52 -12.31 6.82 -8.42
CA GLU A 52 -11.41 7.02 -7.27
C GLU A 52 -11.19 5.77 -6.41
N LEU A 53 -10.06 5.76 -5.71
CA LEU A 53 -9.66 4.71 -4.78
C LEU A 53 -10.38 4.90 -3.43
N ALA A 54 -11.07 3.87 -2.95
CA ALA A 54 -11.63 3.82 -1.60
C ALA A 54 -10.77 2.91 -0.74
N ILE A 55 -10.20 3.48 0.32
CA ILE A 55 -9.34 2.76 1.27
C ILE A 55 -10.23 2.14 2.35
N CYS A 56 -10.23 0.82 2.42
CA CYS A 56 -10.89 0.03 3.46
C CYS A 56 -9.84 -0.33 4.52
N CYS A 57 -10.07 0.13 5.75
CA CYS A 57 -9.28 -0.24 6.92
C CYS A 57 -10.21 -0.89 7.95
N ASP A 58 -9.73 -1.92 8.65
CA ASP A 58 -10.33 -2.31 9.94
C ASP A 58 -9.97 -1.33 11.05
#